data_AF-A0A3S8WEN5-F1
#
_entry.id   AF-A0A3S8WEN5-F1
#
_cell.length_a   1.000
_cell.length_b   1.000
_cell.length_c   1.000
_cell.angle_alpha   90.00
_cell.angle_beta   90.00
_cell.angle_gamma   90.00
#
_symmetry.space_group_name_H-M   'P 1'
#
loop_
_entity.id
_entity.type
_entity.pdbx_description
1 polymer ?
#
loop_
_entity_poly.entity_id
_entity_poly.type
_entity_poly.pdbx_seq_one_letter_code
_entity_poly.pdbx_strand_id
1 'polypeptide(L)'
;MHLSRTPVTSKRSYRPFRCGRPVAGQYRPRYGGPLRNNRLKGNRHMTTMQACPECEDQVQISQSARLNEIIDCAGCRSELEIVALSPAVLALAPEVEEDWGE
;
A
#
# COMPACT_ATOMS: atom_id res chain seq x y z
N MET A 1 -58.67 20.27 -4.60
CA MET A 1 -57.97 20.25 -5.90
C MET A 1 -57.89 21.67 -6.39
N HIS A 2 -56.67 22.21 -6.52
CA HIS A 2 -56.24 23.34 -7.37
C HIS A 2 -56.98 24.69 -7.25
N LEU A 3 -56.35 25.87 -7.26
CA LEU A 3 -54.97 26.28 -7.35
C LEU A 3 -55.00 27.78 -6.97
N SER A 4 -54.18 28.15 -6.01
CA SER A 4 -53.83 29.53 -5.73
C SER A 4 -52.96 30.08 -6.86
N ARG A 5 -53.19 31.33 -7.25
CA ARG A 5 -52.20 32.42 -7.37
C ARG A 5 -52.62 33.49 -8.37
N THR A 6 -52.61 34.70 -7.85
CA THR A 6 -52.79 35.98 -8.52
C THR A 6 -51.68 36.26 -9.55
N PRO A 7 -51.94 37.07 -10.59
CA PRO A 7 -50.92 37.51 -11.53
C PRO A 7 -50.21 38.77 -11.00
N VAL A 8 -48.89 38.73 -10.86
CA VAL A 8 -48.07 39.93 -10.73
C VAL A 8 -47.11 39.99 -11.91
N THR A 9 -47.53 40.72 -12.94
CA THR A 9 -46.65 41.20 -14.00
C THR A 9 -45.76 42.28 -13.42
N SER A 10 -44.45 42.03 -13.32
CA SER A 10 -43.49 43.07 -12.93
C SER A 10 -42.22 43.01 -13.76
N LYS A 11 -42.25 43.86 -14.78
CA LYS A 11 -41.24 44.88 -15.09
C LYS A 11 -39.83 44.45 -15.51
N ARG A 12 -39.44 45.12 -16.59
CA ARG A 12 -38.16 45.80 -16.84
C ARG A 12 -37.08 45.00 -17.56
N SER A 13 -37.09 45.20 -18.88
CA SER A 13 -35.90 45.54 -19.67
C SER A 13 -34.88 46.31 -18.84
N TYR A 14 -33.70 45.73 -18.64
CA TYR A 14 -32.45 46.45 -18.61
C TYR A 14 -31.36 45.55 -19.21
N ARG A 15 -30.86 45.96 -20.38
CA ARG A 15 -29.64 45.43 -20.98
C ARG A 15 -28.46 45.70 -20.05
N PRO A 16 -27.45 44.83 -20.07
CA PRO A 16 -26.10 45.34 -19.90
C PRO A 16 -25.14 44.84 -20.98
N PHE A 17 -24.44 45.81 -21.54
CA PHE A 17 -23.01 45.79 -21.89
C PHE A 17 -22.49 44.75 -22.89
N ARG A 18 -22.25 45.26 -24.11
CA ARG A 18 -21.09 44.87 -24.91
C ARG A 18 -19.83 45.21 -24.11
N CYS A 19 -19.20 44.22 -23.49
CA CYS A 19 -17.80 44.30 -23.11
C CYS A 19 -16.98 43.51 -24.13
N GLY A 20 -16.01 44.18 -24.73
CA GLY A 20 -15.22 43.69 -25.85
C GLY A 20 -14.38 42.48 -25.52
N ARG A 21 -13.92 41.83 -26.58
CA ARG A 21 -12.74 40.95 -26.53
C ARG A 21 -11.53 41.80 -26.20
N PRO A 22 -10.73 41.40 -25.20
CA PRO A 22 -9.30 41.41 -25.41
C PRO A 22 -8.73 40.00 -25.22
N VAL A 23 -8.07 39.57 -26.29
CA VAL A 23 -6.90 38.68 -26.38
C VAL A 23 -6.67 37.70 -25.23
N ALA A 24 -6.78 36.41 -25.54
CA ALA A 24 -6.23 35.32 -24.75
C ALA A 24 -4.69 35.38 -24.76
N GLY A 25 -4.14 36.36 -24.04
CA GLY A 25 -2.72 36.53 -23.77
C GLY A 25 -2.32 35.71 -22.56
N GLN A 26 -1.83 34.50 -22.82
CA GLN A 26 -0.69 33.88 -22.13
C GLN A 26 -0.61 34.05 -20.61
N TYR A 27 -1.62 33.65 -19.85
CA TYR A 27 -1.38 33.29 -18.46
C TYR A 27 -0.83 31.85 -18.43
N ARG A 28 0.50 31.70 -18.50
CA ARG A 28 1.18 30.44 -18.19
C ARG A 28 1.09 30.24 -16.67
N PRO A 29 0.28 29.31 -16.14
CA PRO A 29 0.38 28.98 -14.73
C PRO A 29 1.79 28.43 -14.46
N ARG A 30 2.51 29.09 -13.56
CA ARG A 30 3.89 28.75 -13.16
C ARG A 30 3.97 27.48 -12.28
N TYR A 31 2.92 26.66 -12.25
CA TYR A 31 2.85 25.43 -11.45
C TYR A 31 2.49 24.25 -12.35
N GLY A 32 3.33 24.01 -13.34
CA GLY A 32 3.45 22.72 -13.99
C GLY A 32 4.60 21.97 -13.32
N GLY A 33 4.26 20.94 -12.55
CA GLY A 33 5.14 19.81 -12.34
C GLY A 33 4.27 18.56 -12.32
N PRO A 34 4.32 17.66 -13.32
CA PRO A 34 3.76 16.33 -13.12
C PRO A 34 4.47 15.75 -11.90
N LEU A 35 3.68 15.34 -10.88
CA LEU A 35 4.21 14.58 -9.77
C LEU A 35 4.99 13.42 -10.39
N ARG A 36 6.27 13.37 -10.08
CA ARG A 36 7.20 12.40 -10.67
C ARG A 36 6.72 11.03 -10.24
N ASN A 37 6.15 10.27 -11.17
CA ASN A 37 5.82 8.86 -10.98
C ASN A 37 7.13 8.07 -10.86
N ASN A 38 7.78 8.12 -9.69
CA ASN A 38 8.92 7.24 -9.42
C ASN A 38 9.17 7.09 -7.93
N ARG A 39 8.31 6.32 -7.27
CA ARG A 39 8.64 5.69 -5.97
C ARG A 39 8.04 4.29 -5.84
N LEU A 40 8.14 3.52 -6.92
CA LEU A 40 8.13 2.05 -6.84
C LEU A 40 9.52 1.54 -7.22
N LYS A 41 10.59 2.12 -6.65
CA LYS A 41 11.86 1.39 -6.60
C LYS A 41 11.69 0.35 -5.52
N GLY A 42 11.06 -0.75 -5.92
CA GLY A 42 10.89 -1.92 -5.08
C GLY A 42 12.25 -2.38 -4.61
N ASN A 43 12.47 -2.30 -3.30
CA ASN A 43 13.24 -3.31 -2.63
C ASN A 43 12.53 -4.63 -2.96
N ARG A 44 12.99 -5.34 -3.98
CA ARG A 44 12.63 -6.75 -4.15
C ARG A 44 13.30 -7.46 -2.98
N HIS A 45 12.65 -7.42 -1.82
CA HIS A 45 12.90 -8.35 -0.74
C HIS A 45 12.72 -9.73 -1.38
N MET A 46 13.82 -10.34 -1.83
CA MET A 46 13.80 -11.71 -2.35
C MET A 46 13.35 -12.55 -1.15
N THR A 47 12.17 -13.12 -1.27
CA THR A 47 11.60 -13.99 -0.27
C THR A 47 11.74 -15.40 -0.83
N THR A 48 12.35 -16.28 -0.07
CA THR A 48 12.41 -17.71 -0.40
C THR A 48 11.21 -18.40 0.21
N MET A 49 10.54 -19.24 -0.58
CA MET A 49 9.47 -20.11 -0.10
C MET A 49 10.09 -21.45 0.31
N GLN A 50 9.85 -21.89 1.55
CA GLN A 50 10.22 -23.23 2.02
C GLN A 50 9.01 -23.93 2.61
N ALA A 51 8.95 -25.25 2.47
CA ALA A 51 7.90 -26.05 3.09
C ALA A 51 8.19 -26.22 4.59
N CYS A 52 7.16 -26.07 5.42
CA CYS A 52 7.25 -26.40 6.84
C CYS A 52 7.45 -27.93 7.02
N PRO A 53 8.39 -28.39 7.86
CA PRO A 53 8.60 -29.82 8.09
C PRO A 53 7.48 -30.52 8.87
N GLU A 54 6.58 -29.79 9.54
CA GLU A 54 5.46 -30.38 10.29
C GLU A 54 4.14 -30.43 9.54
N CYS A 55 3.82 -29.38 8.76
CA CYS A 55 2.53 -29.25 8.09
C CYS A 55 2.64 -29.06 6.57
N GLU A 56 3.86 -29.06 6.03
CA GLU A 56 4.16 -28.91 4.59
C GLU A 56 3.64 -27.60 3.97
N ASP A 57 3.25 -26.64 4.79
CA ASP A 57 2.75 -25.32 4.35
C ASP A 57 3.89 -24.41 3.87
N GLN A 58 3.58 -23.42 3.04
CA GLN A 58 4.57 -22.50 2.47
C GLN A 58 4.95 -21.40 3.46
N VAL A 59 6.18 -21.48 3.98
CA VAL A 59 6.76 -20.49 4.87
C VAL A 59 7.61 -19.48 4.06
N GLN A 60 7.33 -18.21 4.29
CA GLN A 60 8.01 -17.09 3.62
C GLN A 60 9.26 -16.68 4.40
N ILE A 61 10.44 -17.03 3.89
CA ILE A 61 11.73 -16.65 4.51
C ILE A 61 12.25 -15.38 3.84
N SER A 62 12.50 -14.34 4.63
CA SER A 62 13.06 -13.09 4.13
C SER A 62 14.54 -13.23 3.78
N GLN A 63 15.01 -12.46 2.81
CA GLN A 63 16.44 -12.37 2.47
C GLN A 63 17.34 -11.89 3.62
N SER A 64 16.74 -11.12 4.53
CA SER A 64 17.38 -10.59 5.72
C SER A 64 17.40 -11.60 6.88
N ALA A 65 16.76 -12.76 6.69
CA ALA A 65 16.73 -13.80 7.69
C ALA A 65 18.13 -14.38 7.90
N ARG A 66 18.40 -14.79 9.13
CA ARG A 66 19.70 -15.26 9.59
C ARG A 66 19.64 -16.73 9.97
N LEU A 67 20.81 -17.36 9.97
CA LEU A 67 20.98 -18.68 10.58
C LEU A 67 20.60 -18.59 12.06
N ASN A 68 19.98 -19.64 12.60
CA ASN A 68 19.48 -19.69 13.98
C ASN A 68 18.42 -18.62 14.31
N GLU A 69 17.77 -18.06 13.29
CA GLU A 69 16.60 -17.22 13.47
C GLU A 69 15.36 -18.10 13.65
N ILE A 70 14.55 -17.77 14.65
CA ILE A 70 13.28 -18.45 14.92
C ILE A 70 12.17 -17.75 14.14
N ILE A 71 11.40 -18.53 13.38
CA ILE A 71 10.25 -18.07 12.61
C ILE A 71 9.03 -18.95 12.91
N ASP A 72 7.86 -18.33 13.00
CA ASP A 72 6.60 -19.05 13.22
C ASP A 72 5.97 -19.48 11.91
N CYS A 73 5.52 -20.73 11.83
CA CYS A 73 4.70 -21.17 10.71
C CYS A 73 3.27 -20.61 10.82
N ALA A 74 2.77 -19.94 9.77
CA ALA A 74 1.40 -19.43 9.75
C ALA A 74 0.31 -20.52 9.73
N GLY A 75 0.65 -21.75 9.30
CA GLY A 75 -0.25 -22.89 9.21
C GLY A 75 -0.41 -23.63 10.54
N CYS A 76 0.70 -24.14 11.10
CA CYS A 76 0.69 -24.95 12.33
C CYS A 76 1.05 -24.18 13.61
N ARG A 77 1.59 -22.96 13.51
CA ARG A 77 2.13 -22.16 14.63
C ARG A 77 3.27 -22.81 15.40
N SER A 78 3.99 -23.72 14.75
CA SER A 78 5.23 -24.28 15.31
C SER A 78 6.38 -23.29 15.13
N GLU A 79 7.27 -23.28 16.11
CA GLU A 79 8.51 -22.51 16.09
C GLU A 79 9.55 -23.26 15.25
N LEU A 80 10.01 -22.62 14.16
CA LEU A 80 10.98 -23.18 13.23
C LEU A 80 12.28 -22.40 13.29
N GLU A 81 13.41 -23.10 13.34
CA GLU A 81 14.75 -22.52 13.24
C GLU A 81 15.28 -22.62 11.81
N ILE A 82 15.91 -21.54 11.34
CA ILE A 82 16.65 -21.53 10.07
C ILE A 82 18.02 -22.18 10.25
N VAL A 83 18.18 -23.41 9.77
CA VAL A 83 19.44 -24.18 9.86
C VAL A 83 20.34 -24.02 8.63
N ALA A 84 19.82 -23.47 7.53
CA ALA A 84 20.60 -23.13 6.33
C ALA A 84 19.94 -22.00 5.53
N LEU A 85 20.72 -21.25 4.73
CA LEU A 85 20.27 -20.15 3.89
C LEU A 85 20.47 -20.37 2.37
N SER A 86 21.28 -21.36 1.96
CA SER A 86 21.55 -21.67 0.55
C SER A 86 21.85 -23.16 0.33
N PRO A 87 20.83 -24.02 0.12
CA PRO A 87 19.39 -23.72 0.09
C PRO A 87 18.86 -23.38 1.49
N ALA A 88 17.76 -22.62 1.56
CA ALA A 88 17.13 -22.34 2.86
C ALA A 88 16.52 -23.63 3.41
N VAL A 89 16.77 -23.95 4.67
CA VAL A 89 16.24 -25.17 5.33
C VAL A 89 15.71 -24.77 6.70
N LEU A 90 14.53 -25.30 7.03
CA LEU A 90 13.84 -25.10 8.31
C LEU A 90 13.85 -26.40 9.10
N ALA A 91 14.11 -26.30 10.40
CA ALA A 91 13.97 -27.38 11.36
C ALA A 91 13.06 -26.93 12.51
N LEU A 92 12.51 -27.87 13.28
CA LEU A 92 11.82 -27.51 14.53
C LEU A 92 12.83 -26.95 15.52
N ALA A 93 12.50 -25.81 16.12
CA ALA A 93 13.32 -25.25 17.19
C ALA A 93 13.39 -26.27 18.35
N PRO A 94 14.59 -26.60 18.86
CA PRO A 94 14.72 -27.50 20.00
C PRO A 94 14.07 -26.86 21.23
N GLU A 95 13.48 -27.70 22.10
CA GLU A 95 13.08 -27.23 23.43
C GLU A 95 14.33 -26.69 24.12
N VAL A 96 14.27 -25.43 24.53
CA VAL A 96 15.29 -24.84 25.40
C VAL A 96 15.32 -25.71 26.65
N GLU A 97 16.36 -26.53 26.80
CA GLU A 97 16.69 -27.07 28.09
C GLU A 97 16.94 -25.83 28.97
N GLU A 98 16.03 -25.63 29.93
CA GLU A 98 16.08 -24.63 30.99
C GLU A 98 17.28 -24.91 31.91
N ASP A 99 18.46 -24.88 31.32
CA ASP A 99 19.78 -24.87 31.95
C ASP A 99 20.54 -23.65 31.41
N TRP A 100 19.81 -22.52 31.30
CA TRP A 100 20.42 -21.19 31.32
C TRP A 100 21.13 -21.07 32.67
N GLY A 101 22.35 -21.61 32.71
CA GLY A 101 23.09 -21.95 33.92
C GLY A 101 23.14 -20.84 34.96
N GLU A 102 23.15 -21.31 36.21
CA GLU A 102 23.38 -20.63 37.47
C GLU A 102 24.38 -19.45 37.46
#